data_AF-H8MSA1-F1
#
_entry.id   AF-H8MSA1-F1
#
_cell.length_a   1.000
_cell.length_b   1.000
_cell.length_c   1.000
_cell.angle_alpha   90.00
_cell.angle_beta   90.00
_cell.angle_gamma   90.00
#
_symmetry.space_group_name_H-M   'P 1'
#
loop_
_entity.id
_entity.type
_entity.pdbx_description
1 polymer ?
#
loop_
_entity_poly.entity_id
_entity_poly.type
_entity_poly.pdbx_seq_one_letter_code
_entity_poly.pdbx_strand_id
1 'polypeptide(L)'
;MQLRKMMVMLAAVSSMSLALTACGDDATTVDSCTSDTDCSSGFCNTTAGVCMETCESAADCPDSEKECAVLAGSSKTQKVCQCKTDELCKTDDSSTLVCGTVSKRCEEPGSGPAACTKDADCGSGNTCNTTTGECSPAATTCTGEGKATCAYGSACYSGTCSAPPTPTCENYQNFGNKAALGTTGPIIFKVATGTATTDTAFCGNTSTKRVKITISAYSDTAWPATSAGLNGFLYVLVNGNTQAPSISSSTGNYTVSGNRADIVANICVLPSSNTTSLGYYFTGGNFACHQANY
;
A
#
# COMPACT_ATOMS: atom_id res chain seq x y z
N MET A 1 70.42 27.43 -9.56
CA MET A 1 71.31 26.40 -8.99
C MET A 1 70.42 25.41 -8.25
N GLN A 2 70.16 24.23 -8.85
CA GLN A 2 70.79 22.95 -8.49
C GLN A 2 70.50 22.59 -7.01
N LEU A 3 69.85 21.48 -6.66
CA LEU A 3 70.15 20.11 -7.08
C LEU A 3 68.95 19.17 -6.95
N ARG A 4 68.88 18.25 -7.93
CA ARG A 4 68.21 16.94 -7.86
C ARG A 4 68.79 16.07 -6.75
N LYS A 5 67.99 15.12 -6.21
CA LYS A 5 68.42 13.72 -5.97
C LYS A 5 67.21 12.80 -5.76
N MET A 6 67.15 11.77 -6.61
CA MET A 6 66.31 10.57 -6.50
C MET A 6 66.95 9.52 -5.57
N MET A 7 66.17 8.46 -5.29
CA MET A 7 66.56 7.11 -4.81
C MET A 7 66.71 6.98 -3.28
N VAL A 8 66.27 5.93 -2.56
CA VAL A 8 65.82 4.56 -2.91
C VAL A 8 65.20 3.90 -1.63
N MET A 9 64.28 2.94 -1.83
CA MET A 9 63.84 1.78 -0.99
C MET A 9 63.90 1.82 0.55
N LEU A 10 62.86 1.32 1.24
CA LEU A 10 62.75 -0.07 1.79
C LEU A 10 61.57 -0.23 2.78
N ALA A 11 61.08 -1.48 2.90
CA ALA A 11 60.15 -2.08 3.88
C ALA A 11 58.64 -1.99 3.53
N ALA A 12 57.84 -3.07 3.55
CA ALA A 12 58.04 -4.42 4.06
C ALA A 12 57.16 -5.41 3.30
N VAL A 13 57.71 -6.60 3.04
CA VAL A 13 56.98 -7.82 2.69
C VAL A 13 56.47 -8.41 4.00
N SER A 14 55.15 -8.55 4.12
CA SER A 14 54.53 -9.50 5.04
C SER A 14 53.43 -10.23 4.31
N SER A 15 53.83 -11.40 3.83
CA SER A 15 53.00 -12.49 3.33
C SER A 15 51.97 -12.95 4.37
N MET A 16 50.69 -12.87 4.03
CA MET A 16 49.64 -13.77 4.49
C MET A 16 48.80 -14.09 3.25
N SER A 17 49.06 -15.21 2.59
CA SER A 17 48.27 -16.44 2.76
C SER A 17 46.78 -16.22 2.45
N LEU A 18 46.46 -15.82 1.21
CA LEU A 18 45.13 -16.01 0.63
C LEU A 18 45.04 -17.46 0.17
N ALA A 19 44.69 -18.35 1.10
CA ALA A 19 44.17 -19.66 0.75
C ALA A 19 42.81 -19.45 0.09
N LEU A 20 42.76 -19.61 -1.22
CA LEU A 20 41.54 -19.96 -1.92
C LEU A 20 41.07 -21.31 -1.39
N THR A 21 40.13 -21.29 -0.46
CA THR A 21 39.15 -22.37 -0.32
C THR A 21 37.85 -21.86 -0.94
N ALA A 22 37.71 -22.19 -2.23
CA ALA A 22 36.41 -22.32 -2.86
C ALA A 22 35.61 -23.40 -2.11
N CYS A 23 34.44 -23.05 -1.57
CA CYS A 23 33.35 -23.97 -1.24
C CYS A 23 32.11 -23.16 -0.85
N GLY A 24 31.04 -23.32 -1.63
CA GLY A 24 29.66 -23.03 -1.23
C GLY A 24 29.20 -21.58 -1.42
N ASP A 25 28.88 -21.21 -2.67
CA ASP A 25 27.81 -20.21 -2.88
C ASP A 25 26.51 -20.85 -2.38
N ASP A 26 26.25 -20.68 -1.10
CA ASP A 26 24.91 -20.82 -0.55
C ASP A 26 24.11 -19.64 -1.10
N ALA A 27 23.26 -19.88 -2.10
CA ALA A 27 22.37 -18.89 -2.72
C ALA A 27 21.30 -18.33 -1.74
N THR A 28 21.53 -18.45 -0.43
CA THR A 28 20.57 -18.24 0.65
C THR A 28 20.90 -17.02 1.51
N THR A 29 22.10 -16.41 1.39
CA THR A 29 22.35 -15.11 2.00
C THR A 29 21.87 -14.01 1.07
N VAL A 30 20.60 -13.63 1.23
CA VAL A 30 20.03 -12.44 0.63
C VAL A 30 20.79 -11.22 1.16
N ASP A 31 21.76 -10.71 0.39
CA ASP A 31 22.44 -9.45 0.71
C ASP A 31 21.39 -8.34 0.75
N SER A 32 21.11 -7.86 1.97
CA SER A 32 20.09 -6.85 2.20
C SER A 32 20.62 -5.47 1.79
N CYS A 33 19.82 -4.69 1.09
CA CYS A 33 20.21 -3.36 0.62
C CYS A 33 19.11 -2.32 0.81
N THR A 34 19.52 -1.07 0.96
CA THR A 34 18.62 0.10 0.93
C THR A 34 18.91 1.03 -0.24
N SER A 35 20.08 0.87 -0.86
CA SER A 35 20.57 1.65 -1.98
C SER A 35 21.55 0.84 -2.84
N ASP A 36 21.79 1.28 -4.08
CA ASP A 36 22.69 0.60 -5.01
C ASP A 36 24.13 0.50 -4.52
N THR A 37 24.56 1.45 -3.71
CA THR A 37 25.91 1.47 -3.12
C THR A 37 26.12 0.38 -2.08
N ASP A 38 25.03 -0.22 -1.58
CA ASP A 38 25.10 -1.32 -0.62
C ASP A 38 25.41 -2.65 -1.34
N CYS A 39 25.24 -2.70 -2.66
CA CYS A 39 25.40 -3.90 -3.47
C CYS A 39 26.69 -3.87 -4.26
N SER A 40 27.50 -4.93 -4.16
CA SER A 40 28.69 -5.12 -5.00
C SER A 40 28.37 -5.14 -6.50
N SER A 41 27.15 -5.55 -6.86
CA SER A 41 26.61 -5.52 -8.22
C SER A 41 26.19 -4.12 -8.70
N GLY A 42 26.12 -3.14 -7.79
CA GLY A 42 25.64 -1.79 -8.09
C GLY A 42 24.13 -1.69 -8.35
N PHE A 43 23.36 -2.74 -8.03
CA PHE A 43 21.89 -2.71 -8.15
C PHE A 43 21.21 -3.29 -6.92
N CYS A 44 20.42 -2.44 -6.26
CA CYS A 44 19.51 -2.78 -5.19
C CYS A 44 18.06 -2.75 -5.69
N ASN A 45 17.36 -3.86 -5.52
CA ASN A 45 15.90 -3.88 -5.52
C ASN A 45 15.44 -3.32 -4.18
N THR A 46 15.33 -2.00 -4.09
CA THR A 46 14.94 -1.29 -2.85
C THR A 46 13.53 -1.65 -2.36
N THR A 47 12.71 -2.25 -3.22
CA THR A 47 11.35 -2.68 -2.86
C THR A 47 11.38 -3.97 -2.04
N ALA A 48 12.27 -4.90 -2.41
CA ALA A 48 12.52 -6.13 -1.67
C ALA A 48 13.67 -5.98 -0.65
N GLY A 49 14.46 -4.92 -0.76
CA GLY A 49 15.70 -4.74 -0.01
C GLY A 49 16.75 -5.80 -0.34
N VAL A 50 16.83 -6.27 -1.59
CA VAL A 50 17.78 -7.32 -2.00
C VAL A 50 18.71 -6.86 -3.12
N CYS A 51 19.99 -7.23 -3.02
CA CYS A 51 20.93 -7.00 -4.10
C CYS A 51 20.65 -7.94 -5.28
N MET A 52 20.72 -7.39 -6.49
CA MET A 52 20.52 -8.15 -7.74
C MET A 52 21.73 -8.01 -8.63
N GLU A 53 22.09 -9.06 -9.34
CA GLU A 53 23.15 -9.03 -10.33
C GLU A 53 22.67 -8.36 -11.61
N THR A 54 23.45 -7.42 -12.13
CA THR A 54 23.19 -6.81 -13.44
C THR A 54 23.64 -7.74 -14.56
N CYS A 55 22.91 -7.75 -15.66
CA CYS A 55 23.19 -8.63 -16.79
C CYS A 55 22.96 -7.90 -18.12
N GLU A 56 23.57 -8.39 -19.19
CA GLU A 56 23.31 -7.90 -20.55
C GLU A 56 22.42 -8.88 -21.34
N SER A 57 22.55 -10.17 -21.01
CA SER A 57 21.85 -11.30 -21.60
C SER A 57 21.54 -12.40 -20.56
N ALA A 58 20.64 -13.32 -20.90
CA ALA A 58 20.27 -14.45 -20.04
C ALA A 58 21.44 -15.40 -19.73
N ALA A 59 22.51 -15.38 -20.53
CA ALA A 59 23.69 -16.22 -20.32
C ALA A 59 24.60 -15.69 -19.20
N ASP A 60 24.44 -14.42 -18.81
CA ASP A 60 25.20 -13.79 -17.73
C ASP A 60 24.62 -14.14 -16.35
N CYS A 61 23.46 -14.79 -16.32
CA CYS A 61 22.74 -15.10 -15.09
C CYS A 61 22.93 -16.56 -14.64
N PRO A 62 22.87 -16.82 -13.31
CA PRO A 62 22.83 -18.17 -12.77
C PRO A 62 21.72 -19.01 -13.38
N ASP A 63 21.88 -20.33 -13.38
CA ASP A 63 20.86 -21.26 -13.89
C ASP A 63 19.50 -21.13 -13.15
N SER A 64 19.54 -20.66 -11.91
CA SER A 64 18.38 -20.35 -11.08
C SER A 64 17.66 -19.04 -11.45
N GLU A 65 18.29 -18.18 -12.25
CA GLU A 65 17.85 -16.80 -12.53
C GLU A 65 18.03 -16.42 -14.01
N LYS A 66 17.69 -17.34 -14.93
CA LYS A 66 17.89 -17.23 -16.39
C LYS A 66 17.17 -16.07 -17.10
N GLU A 67 16.49 -15.19 -16.39
CA GLU A 67 15.84 -14.02 -16.99
C GLU A 67 16.67 -12.76 -16.76
N CYS A 68 17.24 -12.23 -17.83
CA CYS A 68 17.90 -10.94 -17.82
C CYS A 68 16.97 -9.85 -18.36
N ALA A 69 16.30 -9.12 -17.47
CA ALA A 69 15.30 -8.12 -17.82
C ALA A 69 15.35 -6.90 -16.91
N VAL A 70 14.73 -5.80 -17.34
CA VAL A 70 14.49 -4.65 -16.47
C VAL A 70 13.52 -5.07 -15.36
N LEU A 71 13.84 -4.77 -14.11
CA LEU A 71 12.98 -5.09 -12.98
C LEU A 71 11.64 -4.35 -13.10
N ALA A 72 10.54 -5.11 -13.12
CA ALA A 72 9.20 -4.53 -13.22
C ALA A 72 8.91 -3.61 -12.03
N GLY A 73 8.43 -2.39 -12.31
CA GLY A 73 8.16 -1.37 -11.28
C GLY A 73 9.38 -0.55 -10.86
N SER A 74 10.59 -0.86 -11.36
CA SER A 74 11.77 -0.03 -11.18
C SER A 74 11.76 1.18 -12.11
N SER A 75 12.30 2.32 -11.65
CA SER A 75 12.58 3.49 -12.48
C SER A 75 13.89 3.37 -13.27
N LYS A 76 14.67 2.32 -13.02
CA LYS A 76 15.98 2.08 -13.65
C LYS A 76 15.80 1.26 -14.93
N THR A 77 16.63 1.55 -15.94
CA THR A 77 16.65 0.83 -17.23
C THR A 77 17.65 -0.30 -17.29
N GLN A 78 18.44 -0.51 -16.22
CA GLN A 78 19.39 -1.60 -16.12
C GLN A 78 18.65 -2.94 -16.05
N LYS A 79 19.18 -3.95 -16.74
CA LYS A 79 18.67 -5.31 -16.64
C LYS A 79 19.38 -6.03 -15.50
N VAL A 80 18.63 -6.89 -14.84
CA VAL A 80 19.08 -7.70 -13.71
C VAL A 80 18.62 -9.14 -13.88
N CYS A 81 19.38 -10.06 -13.30
CA CYS A 81 19.04 -11.47 -13.23
C CYS A 81 17.83 -11.69 -12.32
N GLN A 82 16.84 -12.40 -12.83
CA GLN A 82 15.55 -12.61 -12.20
C GLN A 82 15.16 -14.08 -12.35
N CYS A 83 14.62 -14.67 -11.29
CA CYS A 83 13.85 -15.88 -11.43
C CYS A 83 12.48 -15.53 -12.08
N LYS A 84 11.92 -16.46 -12.86
CA LYS A 84 10.61 -16.31 -13.51
C LYS A 84 9.56 -17.29 -12.98
N THR A 85 9.99 -18.49 -12.64
CA THR A 85 9.15 -19.60 -12.21
C THR A 85 9.84 -20.34 -11.07
N ASP A 86 9.06 -20.97 -10.21
CA ASP A 86 9.58 -21.79 -9.11
C ASP A 86 10.44 -22.94 -9.64
N GLU A 87 10.12 -23.47 -10.84
CA GLU A 87 10.94 -24.48 -11.51
C GLU A 87 12.38 -24.04 -11.77
N LEU A 88 12.65 -22.75 -11.93
CA LEU A 88 14.03 -22.27 -12.08
C LEU A 88 14.76 -22.28 -10.74
N CYS A 89 14.05 -22.11 -9.63
CA CYS A 89 14.62 -22.15 -8.29
C CYS A 89 14.82 -23.58 -7.76
N LYS A 90 14.26 -24.58 -8.44
CA LYS A 90 14.47 -25.99 -8.11
C LYS A 90 15.80 -26.47 -8.67
N THR A 91 16.83 -26.50 -7.83
CA THR A 91 18.14 -27.07 -8.15
C THR A 91 18.14 -28.60 -8.11
N ASP A 92 17.18 -29.21 -7.40
CA ASP A 92 16.89 -30.65 -7.37
C ASP A 92 15.42 -30.92 -6.98
N ASP A 93 14.99 -32.18 -7.03
CA ASP A 93 13.63 -32.61 -6.66
C ASP A 93 13.29 -32.42 -5.16
N SER A 94 14.27 -32.07 -4.32
CA SER A 94 14.11 -31.77 -2.91
C SER A 94 14.12 -30.26 -2.58
N SER A 95 14.43 -29.42 -3.57
CA SER A 95 14.39 -27.97 -3.43
C SER A 95 12.97 -27.48 -3.20
N THR A 96 12.79 -26.80 -2.06
CA THR A 96 11.56 -26.09 -1.71
C THR A 96 11.56 -24.65 -2.21
N LEU A 97 12.66 -24.16 -2.79
CA LEU A 97 12.83 -22.77 -3.17
C LEU A 97 11.79 -22.37 -4.24
N VAL A 98 11.20 -21.20 -4.03
CA VAL A 98 10.25 -20.56 -4.93
C VAL A 98 10.84 -19.28 -5.49
N CYS A 99 10.32 -18.85 -6.62
CA CYS A 99 10.71 -17.57 -7.19
C CYS A 99 9.96 -16.45 -6.47
N GLY A 100 10.68 -15.66 -5.68
CA GLY A 100 10.10 -14.55 -4.92
C GLY A 100 9.39 -13.56 -5.83
N THR A 101 8.13 -13.25 -5.52
CA THR A 101 7.28 -12.45 -6.39
C THR A 101 7.72 -10.99 -6.49
N VAL A 102 8.30 -10.44 -5.41
CA VAL A 102 8.81 -9.06 -5.31
C VAL A 102 10.33 -8.99 -5.34
N SER A 103 11.03 -9.92 -4.70
CA SER A 103 12.50 -10.02 -4.74
C SER A 103 13.00 -10.42 -6.14
N LYS A 104 12.24 -11.24 -6.87
CA LYS A 104 12.66 -11.90 -8.12
C LYS A 104 13.93 -12.74 -7.96
N ARG A 105 14.17 -13.22 -6.74
CA ARG A 105 15.25 -14.14 -6.37
C ARG A 105 14.66 -15.47 -5.92
N CYS A 106 15.45 -16.53 -5.98
CA CYS A 106 15.05 -17.79 -5.40
C CYS A 106 15.13 -17.70 -3.87
N GLU A 107 14.02 -17.94 -3.20
CA GLU A 107 13.88 -17.83 -1.75
C GLU A 107 13.11 -19.03 -1.22
N GLU A 108 13.38 -19.40 0.04
CA GLU A 108 12.60 -20.44 0.70
C GLU A 108 11.13 -19.95 0.84
N PRO A 109 10.11 -20.81 0.69
CA PRO A 109 8.71 -20.38 0.75
C PRO A 109 8.42 -19.63 2.04
N GLY A 110 7.86 -18.42 1.92
CA GLY A 110 7.62 -17.53 3.06
C GLY A 110 8.88 -16.90 3.69
N SER A 111 10.04 -17.01 3.03
CA SER A 111 11.35 -16.49 3.48
C SER A 111 11.82 -15.27 2.69
N GLY A 112 11.00 -14.78 1.77
CA GLY A 112 11.15 -13.46 1.20
C GLY A 112 11.12 -12.36 2.27
N PRO A 113 11.44 -11.11 1.93
CA PRO A 113 11.65 -10.04 2.90
C PRO A 113 10.42 -9.84 3.77
N ALA A 114 10.50 -10.42 4.98
CA ALA A 114 9.44 -10.67 5.96
C ALA A 114 8.27 -11.52 5.47
N ALA A 115 8.00 -12.63 6.17
CA ALA A 115 6.66 -13.22 6.25
C ALA A 115 5.68 -12.09 6.59
N CYS A 116 5.05 -11.54 5.56
CA CYS A 116 4.37 -10.27 5.69
C CYS A 116 3.10 -10.49 6.53
N THR A 117 2.80 -9.52 7.38
CA THR A 117 1.56 -9.55 8.18
C THR A 117 0.54 -8.52 7.69
N LYS A 118 0.98 -7.60 6.83
CA LYS A 118 0.20 -6.50 6.26
C LYS A 118 0.89 -5.97 5.00
N ASP A 119 0.13 -5.29 4.14
CA ASP A 119 0.62 -4.73 2.86
C ASP A 119 1.83 -3.80 3.04
N ALA A 120 1.88 -3.05 4.15
CA ALA A 120 2.98 -2.14 4.47
C ALA A 120 4.34 -2.84 4.63
N ASP A 121 4.35 -4.14 4.91
CA ASP A 121 5.59 -4.93 5.06
C ASP A 121 6.22 -5.22 3.68
N CYS A 122 5.45 -5.16 2.59
CA CYS A 122 5.87 -5.54 1.24
C CYS A 122 6.46 -4.41 0.39
N GLY A 123 6.61 -3.22 0.96
CA GLY A 123 6.98 -2.01 0.23
C GLY A 123 5.83 -1.42 -0.62
N SER A 124 5.99 -0.17 -1.02
CA SER A 124 4.95 0.58 -1.75
C SER A 124 4.57 -0.11 -3.07
N GLY A 125 3.26 -0.33 -3.28
CA GLY A 125 2.73 -0.90 -4.52
C GLY A 125 2.62 -2.43 -4.53
N ASN A 126 2.92 -3.09 -3.40
CA ASN A 126 2.75 -4.52 -3.22
C ASN A 126 1.68 -4.83 -2.16
N THR A 127 1.17 -6.05 -2.20
CA THR A 127 0.18 -6.59 -1.26
C THR A 127 0.73 -7.80 -0.56
N CYS A 128 0.33 -7.96 0.69
CA CYS A 128 0.67 -9.12 1.49
C CYS A 128 -0.43 -10.17 1.44
N ASN A 129 -0.09 -11.40 1.06
CA ASN A 129 -0.93 -12.56 1.35
C ASN A 129 -0.66 -13.01 2.80
N THR A 130 -1.50 -12.58 3.73
CA THR A 130 -1.33 -12.91 5.16
C THR A 130 -1.52 -14.39 5.50
N THR A 131 -2.00 -15.21 4.55
CA THR A 131 -2.09 -16.66 4.73
C THR A 131 -0.78 -17.36 4.40
N THR A 132 -0.07 -16.91 3.36
CA THR A 132 1.22 -17.50 2.95
C THR A 132 2.44 -16.72 3.46
N GLY A 133 2.24 -15.47 3.91
CA GLY A 133 3.32 -14.56 4.28
C GLY A 133 4.05 -13.96 3.08
N GLU A 134 3.50 -14.07 1.87
CA GLU A 134 4.17 -13.68 0.63
C GLU A 134 3.74 -12.30 0.15
N CYS A 135 4.71 -11.50 -0.27
CA CYS A 135 4.50 -10.20 -0.89
C CYS A 135 4.39 -10.32 -2.41
N SER A 136 3.30 -9.87 -3.01
CA SER A 136 3.10 -9.84 -4.47
C SER A 136 2.86 -8.43 -4.98
N PRO A 137 3.11 -8.14 -6.28
CA PRO A 137 2.63 -6.91 -6.89
C PRO A 137 1.12 -6.72 -6.66
N ALA A 138 0.71 -5.49 -6.36
CA ALA A 138 -0.71 -5.19 -6.20
C ALA A 138 -1.46 -5.46 -7.52
N ALA A 139 -2.66 -6.04 -7.41
CA ALA A 139 -3.50 -6.23 -8.58
C ALA A 139 -3.80 -4.88 -9.24
N THR A 140 -3.71 -4.82 -10.57
CA THR A 140 -4.10 -3.64 -11.35
C THR A 140 -5.58 -3.69 -11.74
N THR A 141 -6.13 -4.89 -11.85
CA THR A 141 -7.54 -5.17 -12.12
C THR A 141 -8.21 -5.80 -10.91
N CYS A 142 -9.53 -5.61 -10.81
CA CYS A 142 -10.31 -6.08 -9.68
C CYS A 142 -11.74 -6.38 -10.09
N THR A 143 -12.43 -7.16 -9.26
CA THR A 143 -13.88 -7.38 -9.38
C THR A 143 -14.54 -7.03 -8.05
N GLY A 144 -15.76 -6.48 -8.11
CA GLY A 144 -16.48 -6.01 -6.92
C GLY A 144 -16.24 -4.53 -6.58
N GLU A 145 -16.33 -4.19 -5.29
CA GLU A 145 -16.18 -2.84 -4.76
C GLU A 145 -15.24 -2.83 -3.52
N GLY A 146 -14.72 -1.65 -3.15
CA GLY A 146 -13.88 -1.48 -1.96
C GLY A 146 -12.43 -1.89 -2.21
N LYS A 147 -11.72 -2.37 -1.18
CA LYS A 147 -10.32 -2.82 -1.33
C LYS A 147 -10.20 -3.96 -2.35
N ALA A 148 -11.11 -4.93 -2.33
CA ALA A 148 -11.05 -6.12 -3.18
C ALA A 148 -9.64 -6.75 -3.14
N THR A 149 -9.01 -6.96 -4.31
CA THR A 149 -7.61 -7.42 -4.47
C THR A 149 -6.60 -6.27 -4.58
N CYS A 150 -7.05 -5.03 -4.45
CA CYS A 150 -6.20 -3.84 -4.55
C CYS A 150 -5.35 -3.66 -3.29
N ALA A 151 -4.20 -3.00 -3.45
CA ALA A 151 -3.39 -2.57 -2.31
C ALA A 151 -4.13 -1.60 -1.40
N TYR A 152 -3.74 -1.58 -0.12
CA TYR A 152 -4.23 -0.59 0.83
C TYR A 152 -4.01 0.85 0.30
N GLY A 153 -5.00 1.71 0.51
CA GLY A 153 -5.03 3.05 -0.07
C GLY A 153 -5.60 3.12 -1.49
N SER A 154 -5.85 1.97 -2.14
CA SER A 154 -6.57 1.89 -3.43
C SER A 154 -7.91 1.17 -3.28
N ALA A 155 -8.84 1.41 -4.19
CA ALA A 155 -10.10 0.70 -4.25
C ALA A 155 -10.43 0.31 -5.70
N CYS A 156 -11.35 -0.64 -5.82
CA CYS A 156 -11.85 -1.08 -7.10
C CYS A 156 -12.85 -0.06 -7.67
N TYR A 157 -12.41 0.64 -8.71
CA TYR A 157 -13.22 1.59 -9.46
C TYR A 157 -13.37 1.08 -10.89
N SER A 158 -14.60 0.70 -11.28
CA SER A 158 -14.92 0.25 -12.63
C SER A 158 -14.02 -0.90 -13.15
N GLY A 159 -13.61 -1.80 -12.26
CA GLY A 159 -12.77 -2.96 -12.60
C GLY A 159 -11.26 -2.72 -12.52
N THR A 160 -10.83 -1.51 -12.13
CA THR A 160 -9.42 -1.14 -11.99
C THR A 160 -9.11 -0.73 -10.56
N CYS A 161 -7.96 -1.15 -10.05
CA CYS A 161 -7.44 -0.69 -8.78
C CYS A 161 -6.87 0.71 -8.93
N SER A 162 -7.48 1.71 -8.28
CA SER A 162 -6.95 3.07 -8.25
C SER A 162 -7.13 3.72 -6.88
N ALA A 163 -6.30 4.73 -6.60
CA ALA A 163 -6.48 5.55 -5.41
C ALA A 163 -7.86 6.24 -5.45
N PRO A 164 -8.49 6.49 -4.28
CA PRO A 164 -9.68 7.33 -4.19
C PRO A 164 -9.45 8.69 -4.86
N PRO A 165 -10.49 9.29 -5.48
CA PRO A 165 -10.35 10.58 -6.14
C PRO A 165 -9.79 11.66 -5.22
N THR A 166 -8.83 12.44 -5.71
CA THR A 166 -8.30 13.60 -4.98
C THR A 166 -9.44 14.58 -4.68
N PRO A 167 -9.62 15.01 -3.43
CA PRO A 167 -10.72 15.88 -3.05
C PRO A 167 -10.53 17.31 -3.59
N THR A 168 -11.55 17.84 -4.27
CA THR A 168 -11.54 19.20 -4.85
C THR A 168 -12.69 20.09 -4.37
N CYS A 169 -13.63 19.54 -3.59
CA CYS A 169 -14.80 20.25 -3.10
C CYS A 169 -14.45 21.40 -2.15
N GLU A 170 -15.35 22.37 -2.04
CA GLU A 170 -15.19 23.52 -1.15
C GLU A 170 -15.04 23.12 0.32
N ASN A 171 -15.73 22.06 0.78
CA ASN A 171 -15.53 21.47 2.11
C ASN A 171 -14.08 21.08 2.34
N TYR A 172 -13.40 20.53 1.33
CA TYR A 172 -11.99 20.23 1.40
C TYR A 172 -11.19 21.54 1.39
N GLN A 173 -11.39 22.45 0.46
CA GLN A 173 -10.57 23.68 0.39
C GLN A 173 -10.60 24.49 1.70
N ASN A 174 -11.75 24.54 2.37
CA ASN A 174 -11.92 25.26 3.63
C ASN A 174 -11.54 24.43 4.87
N PHE A 175 -11.28 23.12 4.73
CA PHE A 175 -10.86 22.26 5.82
C PHE A 175 -9.41 22.55 6.26
N GLY A 176 -9.25 23.26 7.37
CA GLY A 176 -7.93 23.68 7.86
C GLY A 176 -7.05 22.54 8.43
N ASN A 177 -7.63 21.46 8.94
CA ASN A 177 -6.87 20.39 9.61
C ASN A 177 -6.43 19.26 8.67
N LYS A 178 -5.71 19.61 7.60
CA LYS A 178 -5.20 18.63 6.61
C LYS A 178 -4.29 17.57 7.23
N ALA A 179 -3.60 17.90 8.31
CA ALA A 179 -2.70 17.00 9.02
C ALA A 179 -3.42 15.79 9.65
N ALA A 180 -4.74 15.85 9.83
CA ALA A 180 -5.53 14.71 10.29
C ALA A 180 -5.82 13.67 9.20
N LEU A 181 -5.49 13.95 7.93
CA LEU A 181 -5.70 13.04 6.81
C LEU A 181 -4.46 12.17 6.59
N GLY A 182 -4.65 11.03 5.93
CA GLY A 182 -3.57 10.13 5.59
C GLY A 182 -4.03 8.95 4.74
N THR A 183 -3.19 7.91 4.72
CA THR A 183 -3.43 6.67 3.99
C THR A 183 -3.26 5.44 4.89
N THR A 184 -3.19 5.63 6.20
CA THR A 184 -2.96 4.55 7.19
C THR A 184 -4.22 4.20 7.98
N GLY A 185 -5.16 5.14 8.10
CA GLY A 185 -6.49 4.95 8.65
C GLY A 185 -7.51 4.47 7.61
N PRO A 186 -8.79 4.33 7.98
CA PRO A 186 -9.82 3.82 7.08
C PRO A 186 -9.96 4.61 5.77
N ILE A 187 -10.17 3.90 4.68
CA ILE A 187 -10.29 4.47 3.33
C ILE A 187 -11.75 4.45 2.89
N ILE A 188 -12.34 5.63 2.71
CA ILE A 188 -13.66 5.82 2.12
C ILE A 188 -13.54 5.67 0.61
N PHE A 189 -14.20 4.65 0.06
CA PHE A 189 -14.18 4.39 -1.38
C PHE A 189 -15.48 4.76 -2.08
N LYS A 190 -16.58 4.90 -1.33
CA LYS A 190 -17.90 5.23 -1.88
C LYS A 190 -18.72 6.04 -0.88
N VAL A 191 -19.38 7.08 -1.38
CA VAL A 191 -20.39 7.85 -0.65
C VAL A 191 -21.62 7.97 -1.54
N ALA A 192 -22.80 7.70 -0.99
CA ALA A 192 -24.04 7.69 -1.74
C ALA A 192 -25.18 8.36 -0.96
N THR A 193 -26.01 9.13 -1.66
CA THR A 193 -27.25 9.66 -1.09
C THR A 193 -28.30 8.55 -1.08
N GLY A 194 -28.84 8.27 0.10
CA GLY A 194 -30.00 7.42 0.28
C GLY A 194 -31.29 8.23 0.22
N THR A 195 -32.19 7.99 1.17
CA THR A 195 -33.49 8.67 1.23
C THR A 195 -33.37 10.07 1.84
N ALA A 196 -34.13 11.02 1.30
CA ALA A 196 -34.38 12.33 1.93
C ALA A 196 -35.89 12.52 2.14
N THR A 197 -36.33 12.50 3.39
CA THR A 197 -37.75 12.63 3.73
C THR A 197 -37.92 13.51 4.95
N THR A 198 -39.05 14.20 5.08
CA THR A 198 -39.41 14.90 6.32
C THR A 198 -39.42 13.88 7.47
N ASP A 199 -38.65 14.15 8.52
CA ASP A 199 -38.53 13.27 9.68
C ASP A 199 -38.44 14.09 10.96
N THR A 200 -39.61 14.31 11.54
CA THR A 200 -39.81 15.16 12.71
C THR A 200 -39.32 14.48 13.99
N ALA A 201 -39.35 13.15 14.03
CA ALA A 201 -38.92 12.36 15.17
C ALA A 201 -37.39 12.40 15.30
N PHE A 202 -36.66 12.35 14.19
CA PHE A 202 -35.20 12.39 14.21
C PHE A 202 -34.65 13.82 14.30
N CYS A 203 -35.17 14.73 13.48
CA CYS A 203 -34.64 16.09 13.39
C CYS A 203 -35.27 17.09 14.39
N GLY A 204 -36.30 16.67 15.13
CA GLY A 204 -36.94 17.47 16.19
C GLY A 204 -37.78 18.65 15.70
N ASN A 205 -37.82 18.91 14.39
CA ASN A 205 -38.60 19.99 13.78
C ASN A 205 -39.56 19.43 12.73
N THR A 206 -40.80 19.93 12.72
CA THR A 206 -41.90 19.43 11.88
C THR A 206 -41.66 19.51 10.38
N SER A 207 -40.69 20.32 9.95
CA SER A 207 -40.48 20.61 8.53
C SER A 207 -39.09 20.26 8.02
N THR A 208 -38.18 19.78 8.87
CA THR A 208 -36.81 19.41 8.43
C THR A 208 -36.79 18.04 7.75
N LYS A 209 -36.00 17.93 6.68
CA LYS A 209 -35.76 16.66 6.00
C LYS A 209 -34.57 15.96 6.64
N ARG A 210 -34.70 14.66 6.89
CA ARG A 210 -33.57 13.78 7.19
C ARG A 210 -33.06 13.19 5.89
N VAL A 211 -31.83 13.51 5.55
CA VAL A 211 -31.09 12.90 4.44
C VAL A 211 -30.21 11.80 5.02
N LYS A 212 -30.37 10.59 4.50
CA LYS A 212 -29.47 9.46 4.80
C LYS A 212 -28.34 9.45 3.79
N ILE A 213 -27.11 9.44 4.26
CA ILE A 213 -25.90 9.30 3.45
C ILE A 213 -25.24 7.99 3.83
N THR A 214 -25.00 7.11 2.86
CA THR A 214 -24.24 5.87 3.06
C THR A 214 -22.78 6.13 2.72
N ILE A 215 -21.89 5.80 3.65
CA ILE A 215 -20.44 5.89 3.55
C ILE A 215 -19.90 4.47 3.62
N SER A 216 -19.26 4.00 2.55
CA SER A 216 -18.60 2.71 2.51
C SER A 216 -17.10 2.90 2.59
N ALA A 217 -16.48 2.23 3.55
CA ALA A 217 -15.06 2.31 3.82
C ALA A 217 -14.45 0.93 4.09
N TYR A 218 -13.13 0.82 3.96
CA TYR A 218 -12.39 -0.35 4.43
C TYR A 218 -11.22 0.06 5.33
N SER A 219 -10.74 -0.85 6.18
CA SER A 219 -9.57 -0.63 7.02
C SER A 219 -8.85 -1.95 7.30
N ASP A 220 -7.53 -1.90 7.41
CA ASP A 220 -6.73 -3.03 7.88
C ASP A 220 -6.76 -3.14 9.43
N THR A 221 -7.27 -2.11 10.12
CA THR A 221 -7.59 -2.18 11.54
C THR A 221 -9.02 -2.70 11.73
N ALA A 222 -9.22 -3.56 12.72
CA ALA A 222 -10.54 -4.10 13.03
C ALA A 222 -11.53 -2.97 13.33
N TRP A 223 -12.70 -3.03 12.68
CA TRP A 223 -13.79 -2.10 12.94
C TRP A 223 -14.38 -2.33 14.35
N PRO A 224 -14.82 -1.26 15.03
CA PRO A 224 -15.49 -1.39 16.32
C PRO A 224 -16.80 -2.19 16.17
N ALA A 225 -17.22 -2.86 17.26
CA ALA A 225 -18.46 -3.63 17.25
C ALA A 225 -19.72 -2.78 17.07
N THR A 226 -19.66 -1.48 17.39
CA THR A 226 -20.80 -0.55 17.28
C THR A 226 -20.35 0.80 16.72
N SER A 227 -21.30 1.55 16.14
CA SER A 227 -21.03 2.88 15.58
C SER A 227 -20.55 3.90 16.61
N ALA A 228 -20.86 3.71 17.89
CA ALA A 228 -20.35 4.55 18.97
C ALA A 228 -18.82 4.46 19.15
N GLY A 229 -18.20 3.38 18.65
CA GLY A 229 -16.75 3.19 18.66
C GLY A 229 -16.01 3.80 17.47
N LEU A 230 -16.71 4.44 16.51
CA LEU A 230 -16.10 5.07 15.33
C LEU A 230 -15.42 6.40 15.68
N ASN A 231 -14.45 6.34 16.59
CA ASN A 231 -13.65 7.49 16.97
C ASN A 231 -12.91 8.03 15.74
N GLY A 232 -12.95 9.35 15.55
CA GLY A 232 -12.29 10.02 14.43
C GLY A 232 -13.05 9.95 13.10
N PHE A 233 -14.26 9.37 13.04
CA PHE A 233 -15.16 9.52 11.88
C PHE A 233 -15.90 10.85 11.95
N LEU A 234 -15.66 11.72 10.98
CA LEU A 234 -16.15 13.09 10.98
C LEU A 234 -16.63 13.48 9.58
N TYR A 235 -17.47 14.52 9.53
CA TYR A 235 -17.76 15.23 8.29
C TYR A 235 -17.45 16.72 8.42
N VAL A 236 -17.25 17.37 7.28
CA VAL A 236 -16.83 18.75 7.14
C VAL A 236 -17.88 19.49 6.32
N LEU A 237 -18.35 20.60 6.86
CA LEU A 237 -19.26 21.53 6.20
C LEU A 237 -18.51 22.41 5.21
N VAL A 238 -19.24 23.11 4.34
CA VAL A 238 -18.64 23.98 3.30
C VAL A 238 -17.75 25.06 3.93
N ASN A 239 -18.09 25.55 5.13
CA ASN A 239 -17.28 26.54 5.86
C ASN A 239 -16.01 25.95 6.52
N GLY A 240 -15.69 24.67 6.30
CA GLY A 240 -14.52 24.01 6.86
C GLY A 240 -14.70 23.44 8.27
N ASN A 241 -15.84 23.69 8.92
CA ASN A 241 -16.09 23.18 10.27
C ASN A 241 -16.34 21.68 10.26
N THR A 242 -15.71 20.99 11.21
CA THR A 242 -15.88 19.56 11.46
C THR A 242 -17.09 19.30 12.36
N GLN A 243 -17.76 18.18 12.13
CA GLN A 243 -18.91 17.71 12.90
C GLN A 243 -18.88 16.18 13.02
N ALA A 244 -19.42 15.66 14.11
CA ALA A 244 -19.63 14.22 14.26
C ALA A 244 -20.91 13.79 13.52
N PRO A 245 -20.87 12.73 12.71
CA PRO A 245 -22.05 12.23 12.01
C PRO A 245 -23.02 11.59 12.99
N SER A 246 -24.32 11.85 12.80
CA SER A 246 -25.37 11.19 13.57
C SER A 246 -25.69 9.83 12.95
N ILE A 247 -25.31 8.74 13.62
CA ILE A 247 -25.54 7.37 13.18
C ILE A 247 -26.59 6.76 14.11
N SER A 248 -27.79 6.52 13.58
CA SER A 248 -28.86 5.87 14.35
C SER A 248 -28.46 4.44 14.73
N SER A 249 -28.81 4.00 15.94
CA SER A 249 -28.60 2.63 16.43
C SER A 249 -29.50 1.59 15.77
N SER A 250 -30.43 1.99 14.89
CA SER A 250 -31.28 1.04 14.17
C SER A 250 -30.44 0.11 13.29
N THR A 251 -30.88 -1.16 13.20
CA THR A 251 -30.24 -2.19 12.38
C THR A 251 -30.03 -1.72 10.93
N GLY A 252 -28.86 -2.01 10.38
CA GLY A 252 -28.50 -1.68 9.00
C GLY A 252 -27.85 -0.30 8.80
N ASN A 253 -27.80 0.56 9.82
CA ASN A 253 -27.09 1.86 9.71
C ASN A 253 -25.59 1.76 9.99
N TYR A 254 -25.14 0.63 10.55
CA TYR A 254 -23.74 0.31 10.71
C TYR A 254 -23.57 -1.19 10.53
N THR A 255 -22.89 -1.59 9.47
CA THR A 255 -22.65 -3.00 9.15
C THR A 255 -21.19 -3.21 8.81
N VAL A 256 -20.59 -4.25 9.39
CA VAL A 256 -19.20 -4.64 9.14
C VAL A 256 -19.19 -6.01 8.47
N SER A 257 -18.41 -6.14 7.41
CA SER A 257 -18.20 -7.40 6.68
C SER A 257 -16.72 -7.54 6.36
N GLY A 258 -16.00 -8.35 7.16
CA GLY A 258 -14.55 -8.45 7.06
C GLY A 258 -13.87 -7.11 7.36
N ASN A 259 -13.09 -6.62 6.41
CA ASN A 259 -12.39 -5.33 6.50
C ASN A 259 -13.24 -4.14 6.02
N ARG A 260 -14.47 -4.35 5.55
CA ARG A 260 -15.38 -3.31 5.06
C ARG A 260 -16.40 -2.91 6.12
N ALA A 261 -16.70 -1.62 6.21
CA ALA A 261 -17.84 -1.09 6.92
C ALA A 261 -18.71 -0.22 6.01
N ASP A 262 -20.03 -0.35 6.16
CA ASP A 262 -21.02 0.56 5.58
C ASP A 262 -21.72 1.31 6.72
N ILE A 263 -21.72 2.64 6.63
CA ILE A 263 -22.18 3.56 7.68
C ILE A 263 -23.24 4.48 7.10
N VAL A 264 -24.39 4.60 7.77
CA VAL A 264 -25.46 5.52 7.39
C VAL A 264 -25.48 6.73 8.31
N ALA A 265 -24.91 7.84 7.83
CA ALA A 265 -24.97 9.13 8.49
C ALA A 265 -26.31 9.82 8.18
N ASN A 266 -26.91 10.43 9.19
CA ASN A 266 -28.19 11.13 9.10
C ASN A 266 -27.93 12.63 9.25
N ILE A 267 -28.37 13.40 8.26
CA ILE A 267 -28.22 14.85 8.22
C ILE A 267 -29.59 15.49 8.20
N CYS A 268 -29.81 16.46 9.10
CA CYS A 268 -31.03 17.26 9.12
C CYS A 268 -30.82 18.53 8.31
N VAL A 269 -31.64 18.74 7.29
CA VAL A 269 -31.58 19.89 6.38
C VAL A 269 -32.90 20.65 6.39
N LEU A 270 -32.85 21.91 5.97
CA LEU A 270 -34.04 22.74 5.83
C LEU A 270 -35.04 22.13 4.83
N PRO A 271 -36.36 22.31 5.03
CA PRO A 271 -37.41 21.81 4.13
C PRO A 271 -37.19 22.17 2.66
N SER A 272 -36.75 23.42 2.42
CA SER A 272 -36.50 23.97 1.08
C SER A 272 -35.17 23.54 0.47
N SER A 273 -34.28 22.93 1.23
CA SER A 273 -32.99 22.47 0.73
C SER A 273 -33.21 21.27 -0.19
N ASN A 274 -32.62 21.29 -1.39
CA ASN A 274 -32.64 20.21 -2.38
C ASN A 274 -31.25 19.62 -2.61
N THR A 275 -30.25 20.14 -1.88
CA THR A 275 -28.88 19.73 -2.05
C THR A 275 -28.07 20.02 -0.79
N THR A 276 -27.07 19.20 -0.50
CA THR A 276 -26.09 19.47 0.56
C THR A 276 -24.71 18.97 0.15
N SER A 277 -23.68 19.78 0.43
CA SER A 277 -22.29 19.46 0.13
C SER A 277 -21.56 19.12 1.41
N LEU A 278 -20.96 17.93 1.48
CA LEU A 278 -20.34 17.37 2.66
C LEU A 278 -18.99 16.74 2.29
N GLY A 279 -18.00 16.89 3.16
CA GLY A 279 -16.75 16.13 3.07
C GLY A 279 -16.64 15.15 4.22
N TYR A 280 -16.41 13.86 3.96
CA TYR A 280 -16.26 12.85 5.01
C TYR A 280 -14.80 12.42 5.14
N TYR A 281 -14.36 12.12 6.36
CA TYR A 281 -13.04 11.52 6.58
C TYR A 281 -12.99 10.73 7.87
N PHE A 282 -11.98 9.86 7.94
CA PHE A 282 -11.50 9.27 9.19
C PHE A 282 -10.13 9.88 9.53
N THR A 283 -9.81 10.04 10.82
CA THR A 283 -8.45 10.39 11.22
C THR A 283 -7.44 9.37 10.67
N GLY A 284 -6.39 9.86 10.01
CA GLY A 284 -5.39 9.06 9.31
C GLY A 284 -5.85 8.46 7.98
N GLY A 285 -7.13 8.64 7.61
CA GLY A 285 -7.72 8.17 6.35
C GLY A 285 -7.83 9.25 5.28
N ASN A 286 -8.42 8.90 4.14
CA ASN A 286 -8.63 9.84 3.04
C ASN A 286 -9.85 10.74 3.29
N PHE A 287 -9.93 11.83 2.52
CA PHE A 287 -11.07 12.74 2.51
C PHE A 287 -11.93 12.48 1.27
N ALA A 288 -13.23 12.27 1.46
CA ALA A 288 -14.20 12.01 0.41
C ALA A 288 -15.20 13.16 0.29
N CYS A 289 -15.21 13.82 -0.86
CA CYS A 289 -16.20 14.84 -1.20
C CYS A 289 -17.52 14.19 -1.65
N HIS A 290 -18.65 14.70 -1.19
CA HIS A 290 -19.97 14.24 -1.60
C HIS A 290 -20.96 15.40 -1.78
N GLN A 291 -21.56 15.48 -2.97
CA GLN A 291 -22.71 16.35 -3.22
C GLN A 291 -23.97 15.50 -3.21
N ALA A 292 -24.78 15.65 -2.17
CA ALA A 292 -26.07 14.98 -2.08
C ALA A 292 -27.16 15.84 -2.72
N ASN A 293 -27.74 15.37 -3.83
CA ASN A 293 -28.93 15.97 -4.45
C ASN A 293 -30.14 15.10 -4.14
N TYR A 294 -31.26 15.71 -3.73
CA TYR A 294 -32.44 15.00 -3.25
C TYR A 294 -33.74 15.82 -3.33
#